data_AF-A0A2S6SXX7-F1
#
_entry.id   AF-A0A2S6SXX7-F1
#
_cell.length_a   1.000
_cell.length_b   1.000
_cell.length_c   1.000
_cell.angle_alpha   90.00
_cell.angle_beta   90.00
_cell.angle_gamma   90.00
#
_symmetry.space_group_name_H-M   'P 1'
#
loop_
_entity.id
_entity.type
_entity.pdbx_description
1 polymer ?
#
loop_
_entity_poly.entity_id
_entity_poly.type
_entity_poly.pdbx_seq_one_letter_code
_entity_poly.pdbx_strand_id
1 'polypeptide(L)'
;MSNILQSLNRTIIAGIILAIIFFLLLMSVWPGSSGWFSDKYFWSAFFRYLHVLSGVMWIGLLWYFNFVQIPNMPNIPDDQKPAIGKVIAPAALFWFRWAALATIITGLIVAYLNEYIHYALSLGLMGGDPKSITIGVGMWLGIIMAYNVWMVIWPNQKKALGIINVDKDEKAKSARTAMLFS
;
A
#
# COMPACT_ATOMS: atom_id res chain seq x y z
N MET A 1 -29.16 -6.60 5.68
CA MET A 1 -28.13 -5.88 4.88
C MET A 1 -27.47 -4.70 5.59
N SER A 2 -28.21 -3.81 6.30
CA SER A 2 -27.59 -2.58 6.88
C SER A 2 -26.39 -2.87 7.79
N ASN A 3 -26.45 -3.94 8.60
CA ASN A 3 -25.39 -4.31 9.55
C ASN A 3 -24.11 -4.88 8.90
N ILE A 4 -24.13 -5.20 7.60
CA ILE A 4 -22.92 -5.62 6.86
C ILE A 4 -22.19 -4.37 6.37
N LEU A 5 -22.90 -3.47 5.69
CA LEU A 5 -22.33 -2.26 5.06
C LEU A 5 -21.93 -1.16 6.07
N GLN A 6 -22.45 -1.20 7.28
CA GLN A 6 -22.09 -0.24 8.35
C GLN A 6 -20.80 -0.60 9.09
N SER A 7 -20.27 -1.81 8.93
CA SER A 7 -19.04 -2.26 9.57
C SER A 7 -17.99 -2.61 8.53
N LEU A 8 -16.83 -1.94 8.60
CA LEU A 8 -15.70 -2.21 7.70
C LEU A 8 -15.33 -3.70 7.70
N ASN A 9 -15.16 -4.30 8.88
CA ASN A 9 -14.75 -5.70 8.99
C ASN A 9 -15.77 -6.63 8.35
N ARG A 10 -17.07 -6.40 8.59
CA ARG A 10 -18.13 -7.23 8.00
C ARG A 10 -18.22 -7.05 6.49
N THR A 11 -18.04 -5.81 6.02
CA THR A 11 -18.01 -5.50 4.58
C THR A 11 -16.85 -6.22 3.90
N ILE A 12 -15.64 -6.16 4.47
CA ILE A 12 -14.44 -6.83 3.94
C ILE A 12 -14.67 -8.36 3.94
N ILE A 13 -15.12 -8.93 5.05
CA ILE A 13 -15.37 -10.38 5.16
C ILE A 13 -16.41 -10.83 4.13
N ALA A 14 -17.53 -10.11 4.02
CA ALA A 14 -18.56 -10.43 3.03
C ALA A 14 -18.03 -10.33 1.60
N GLY A 15 -17.22 -9.30 1.30
CA GLY A 15 -16.57 -9.14 0.00
C GLY A 15 -15.61 -10.29 -0.33
N ILE A 16 -14.81 -10.74 0.64
CA ILE A 16 -13.91 -11.91 0.47
C ILE A 16 -14.73 -13.19 0.23
N ILE A 17 -15.78 -13.43 1.02
CA ILE A 17 -16.65 -14.60 0.86
C ILE A 17 -17.29 -14.59 -0.55
N LEU A 18 -17.82 -13.45 -0.97
CA LEU A 18 -18.41 -13.30 -2.31
C LEU A 18 -17.39 -13.54 -3.42
N ALA A 19 -16.16 -13.03 -3.27
CA ALA A 19 -15.09 -13.27 -4.22
C ALA A 19 -14.71 -14.75 -4.31
N ILE A 20 -14.64 -15.46 -3.18
CA ILE A 20 -14.39 -16.91 -3.14
C ILE A 20 -15.52 -17.68 -3.83
N ILE A 21 -16.78 -17.36 -3.51
CA ILE A 21 -17.94 -18.01 -4.14
C ILE A 21 -17.93 -17.78 -5.65
N PHE A 22 -17.72 -16.53 -6.08
CA PHE A 22 -17.60 -16.19 -7.49
C PHE A 22 -16.48 -16.98 -8.18
N PHE A 23 -15.32 -17.11 -7.52
CA PHE A 23 -14.21 -17.89 -8.04
C PHE A 23 -14.52 -19.39 -8.16
N LEU A 24 -15.14 -19.98 -7.13
CA LEU A 24 -15.57 -21.39 -7.17
C LEU A 24 -16.61 -21.65 -8.26
N LEU A 25 -17.53 -20.71 -8.51
CA LEU A 25 -18.49 -20.78 -9.61
C LEU A 25 -17.80 -20.67 -10.98
N LEU A 26 -16.84 -19.76 -11.13
CA LEU A 26 -16.02 -19.67 -12.34
C LEU A 26 -15.28 -21.00 -12.59
N MET A 27 -14.70 -21.59 -11.54
CA MET A 27 -14.02 -22.87 -11.64
C MET A 27 -14.95 -24.03 -12.04
N SER A 28 -16.21 -24.02 -11.62
CA SER A 28 -17.14 -25.11 -11.94
C SER A 28 -17.76 -25.01 -13.33
N VAL A 29 -17.91 -23.79 -13.87
CA VAL A 29 -18.62 -23.55 -15.14
C VAL A 29 -17.67 -23.30 -16.32
N TRP A 30 -16.47 -22.75 -16.08
CA TRP A 30 -15.60 -22.31 -17.17
C TRP A 30 -14.77 -23.45 -17.80
N PRO A 31 -14.83 -23.66 -19.13
CA PRO A 31 -14.02 -24.68 -19.80
C PRO A 31 -12.51 -24.45 -19.60
N GLY A 32 -11.78 -25.48 -19.18
CA GLY A 32 -10.32 -25.41 -18.95
C GLY A 32 -9.90 -24.85 -17.60
N SER A 33 -10.84 -24.63 -16.66
CA SER A 33 -10.58 -24.14 -15.30
C SER A 33 -9.71 -25.06 -14.44
N SER A 34 -9.67 -26.37 -14.76
CA SER A 34 -8.91 -27.38 -14.01
C SER A 34 -7.39 -27.13 -14.01
N GLY A 35 -6.88 -26.38 -14.99
CA GLY A 35 -5.46 -26.01 -15.09
C GLY A 35 -5.11 -24.63 -14.52
N TRP A 36 -6.07 -23.85 -14.03
CA TRP A 36 -5.80 -22.45 -13.67
C TRP A 36 -4.78 -22.28 -12.54
N PHE A 37 -4.80 -23.16 -11.53
CA PHE A 37 -3.84 -23.08 -10.43
C PHE A 37 -2.39 -23.36 -10.84
N SER A 38 -2.17 -24.03 -11.97
CA SER A 38 -0.84 -24.21 -12.57
C SER A 38 -0.55 -23.23 -13.70
N ASP A 39 -1.52 -22.39 -14.08
CA ASP A 39 -1.37 -21.42 -15.16
C ASP A 39 -0.70 -20.12 -14.68
N LYS A 40 0.46 -19.84 -15.26
CA LYS A 40 1.23 -18.61 -15.05
C LYS A 40 0.42 -17.35 -15.38
N TYR A 41 -0.41 -17.37 -16.44
CA TYR A 41 -1.20 -16.21 -16.85
C TYR A 41 -2.31 -15.90 -15.85
N PHE A 42 -2.93 -16.94 -15.29
CA PHE A 42 -3.90 -16.81 -14.20
C PHE A 42 -3.28 -16.08 -12.99
N TRP A 43 -2.15 -16.58 -12.50
CA TRP A 43 -1.47 -15.95 -11.36
C TRP A 43 -0.97 -14.54 -11.68
N SER A 44 -0.47 -14.31 -12.89
CA SER A 44 -0.08 -12.98 -13.37
C SER A 44 -1.25 -11.98 -13.29
N ALA A 45 -2.45 -12.39 -13.73
CA ALA A 45 -3.65 -11.56 -13.65
C ALA A 45 -4.09 -11.33 -12.20
N PHE A 46 -4.08 -12.38 -11.37
CA PHE A 46 -4.45 -12.31 -9.96
C PHE A 46 -3.54 -11.33 -9.18
N PHE A 47 -2.22 -11.48 -9.28
CA PHE A 47 -1.28 -10.59 -8.61
C PHE A 47 -1.31 -9.17 -9.18
N ARG A 48 -1.62 -9.01 -10.48
CA ARG A 48 -1.85 -7.68 -11.07
C ARG A 48 -3.07 -7.00 -10.47
N TYR A 49 -4.16 -7.74 -10.27
CA TYR A 49 -5.32 -7.21 -9.58
C TYR A 49 -4.98 -6.75 -8.15
N LEU A 50 -4.27 -7.58 -7.38
CA LEU A 50 -3.81 -7.21 -6.03
C LEU A 50 -2.86 -6.01 -6.04
N HIS A 51 -1.97 -5.92 -7.02
CA HIS A 51 -1.05 -4.80 -7.20
C HIS A 51 -1.79 -3.48 -7.44
N VAL A 52 -2.74 -3.48 -8.37
CA VAL A 52 -3.55 -2.31 -8.68
C VAL A 52 -4.41 -1.92 -7.48
N LEU A 53 -5.09 -2.88 -6.85
CA LEU A 53 -5.92 -2.63 -5.67
C LEU A 53 -5.11 -1.98 -4.53
N SER A 54 -3.93 -2.53 -4.25
CA SER A 54 -3.02 -2.00 -3.22
C SER A 54 -2.50 -0.61 -3.62
N GLY A 55 -2.16 -0.42 -4.91
CA GLY A 55 -1.71 0.86 -5.45
C GLY A 55 -2.75 1.97 -5.32
N VAL A 56 -4.02 1.64 -5.56
CA VAL A 56 -5.15 2.58 -5.36
C VAL A 56 -5.25 3.01 -3.90
N MET A 57 -5.14 2.06 -2.95
CA MET A 57 -5.14 2.40 -1.52
C MET A 57 -3.92 3.28 -1.16
N TRP A 58 -2.73 2.92 -1.63
CA TRP A 58 -1.51 3.65 -1.31
C TRP A 58 -1.53 5.09 -1.85
N ILE A 59 -1.76 5.26 -3.14
CA ILE A 59 -1.79 6.58 -3.79
C ILE A 59 -3.00 7.38 -3.33
N GLY A 60 -4.15 6.75 -3.10
CA GLY A 60 -5.34 7.42 -2.56
C GLY A 60 -5.07 8.04 -1.19
N LEU A 61 -4.40 7.31 -0.28
CA LEU A 61 -4.00 7.84 1.02
C LEU A 61 -2.91 8.91 0.90
N LEU A 62 -1.96 8.77 -0.03
CA LEU A 62 -0.96 9.79 -0.31
C LEU A 62 -1.61 11.11 -0.74
N TRP A 63 -2.62 11.04 -1.61
CA TRP A 63 -3.37 12.22 -2.03
C TRP A 63 -4.18 12.82 -0.90
N TYR A 64 -4.83 11.98 -0.09
CA TYR A 64 -5.52 12.44 1.11
C TYR A 64 -4.58 13.22 2.04
N PHE A 65 -3.37 12.71 2.32
CA PHE A 65 -2.42 13.42 3.18
C PHE A 65 -1.96 14.75 2.57
N ASN A 66 -1.51 14.72 1.32
CA ASN A 66 -0.81 15.85 0.71
C ASN A 66 -1.74 16.96 0.23
N PHE A 67 -2.93 16.63 -0.25
CA PHE A 67 -3.86 17.62 -0.81
C PHE A 67 -4.99 17.98 0.16
N VAL A 68 -5.32 17.11 1.11
CA VAL A 68 -6.47 17.32 2.00
C VAL A 68 -6.04 17.51 3.44
N GLN A 69 -5.47 16.50 4.10
CA GLN A 69 -5.23 16.54 5.55
C GLN A 69 -4.19 17.60 5.93
N ILE A 70 -2.95 17.49 5.44
CA ILE A 70 -1.83 18.34 5.88
C ILE A 70 -2.09 19.83 5.60
N PRO A 71 -2.54 20.24 4.40
CA PRO A 71 -2.81 21.65 4.12
C PRO A 71 -3.94 22.24 4.96
N ASN A 72 -4.89 21.43 5.43
CA ASN A 72 -6.03 21.90 6.21
C ASN A 72 -5.79 21.85 7.74
N MET A 73 -4.76 21.15 8.23
CA MET A 73 -4.44 21.10 9.66
C MET A 73 -4.29 22.49 10.33
N PRO A 74 -3.68 23.52 9.70
CA PRO A 74 -3.60 24.86 10.27
C PRO A 74 -4.96 25.55 10.47
N ASN A 75 -5.96 25.18 9.67
CA ASN A 75 -7.30 25.80 9.70
C ASN A 75 -8.20 25.26 10.84
N ILE A 76 -7.73 24.25 11.57
CA ILE A 76 -8.49 23.57 12.62
C ILE A 76 -8.14 24.18 13.98
N PRO A 77 -9.14 24.48 14.84
CA PRO A 77 -8.89 24.91 16.22
C PRO A 77 -7.98 23.93 16.99
N ASP A 78 -7.07 24.46 17.82
CA ASP A 78 -6.05 23.65 18.50
C ASP A 78 -6.61 22.55 19.40
N ASP A 79 -7.77 22.77 20.00
CA ASP A 79 -8.51 21.82 20.83
C ASP A 79 -9.06 20.63 20.02
N GLN A 80 -9.28 20.80 18.71
CA GLN A 80 -9.82 19.77 17.81
C GLN A 80 -8.74 18.99 17.05
N LYS A 81 -7.53 19.54 16.89
CA LYS A 81 -6.39 18.87 16.23
C LYS A 81 -6.09 17.44 16.74
N PRO A 82 -6.22 17.13 18.05
CA PRO A 82 -6.00 15.78 18.55
C PRO A 82 -6.93 14.72 17.94
N ALA A 83 -8.15 15.07 17.51
CA ALA A 83 -9.06 14.11 16.88
C ALA A 83 -8.46 13.56 15.58
N ILE A 84 -7.83 14.40 14.77
CA ILE A 84 -7.13 13.96 13.57
C ILE A 84 -5.80 13.30 13.94
N GLY A 85 -4.97 14.00 14.70
CA GLY A 85 -3.59 13.57 14.98
C GLY A 85 -3.47 12.29 15.80
N LYS A 86 -4.43 11.99 16.69
CA LYS A 86 -4.40 10.81 17.57
C LYS A 86 -5.33 9.69 17.14
N VAL A 87 -6.34 9.94 16.29
CA VAL A 87 -7.31 8.92 15.89
C VAL A 87 -7.23 8.60 14.40
N ILE A 88 -7.37 9.61 13.53
CA ILE A 88 -7.44 9.40 12.08
C ILE A 88 -6.06 9.15 11.48
N ALA A 89 -5.08 10.02 11.77
CA ALA A 89 -3.75 9.94 11.18
C ALA A 89 -3.04 8.60 11.48
N PRO A 90 -3.07 8.04 12.71
CA PRO A 90 -2.46 6.74 12.96
C PRO A 90 -3.09 5.59 12.15
N ALA A 91 -4.42 5.59 12.00
CA ALA A 91 -5.12 4.59 11.20
C ALA A 91 -4.80 4.73 9.71
N ALA A 92 -4.81 5.95 9.18
CA ALA A 92 -4.48 6.22 7.79
C ALA A 92 -3.01 5.85 7.48
N LEU A 93 -2.08 6.19 8.38
CA LEU A 93 -0.66 5.83 8.25
C LEU A 93 -0.43 4.32 8.31
N PHE A 94 -1.20 3.59 9.13
CA PHE A 94 -1.15 2.12 9.13
C PHE A 94 -1.50 1.56 7.75
N TRP A 95 -2.65 1.95 7.19
CA TRP A 95 -3.08 1.46 5.88
C TRP A 95 -2.14 1.90 4.76
N PHE A 96 -1.65 3.15 4.80
CA PHE A 96 -0.68 3.67 3.84
C PHE A 96 0.58 2.80 3.79
N ARG A 97 1.16 2.48 4.95
CA ARG A 97 2.38 1.67 5.05
C ARG A 97 2.22 0.27 4.47
N TRP A 98 1.13 -0.41 4.84
CA TRP A 98 0.88 -1.77 4.39
C TRP A 98 0.44 -1.82 2.93
N ALA A 99 -0.32 -0.84 2.45
CA ALA A 99 -0.69 -0.72 1.05
C ALA A 99 0.55 -0.50 0.18
N ALA A 100 1.46 0.39 0.56
CA ALA A 100 2.71 0.62 -0.16
C ALA A 100 3.56 -0.66 -0.26
N LEU A 101 3.73 -1.37 0.86
CA LEU A 101 4.47 -2.64 0.87
C LEU A 101 3.79 -3.70 0.01
N ALA A 102 2.46 -3.83 0.10
CA ALA A 102 1.68 -4.76 -0.70
C ALA A 102 1.81 -4.45 -2.19
N THR A 103 1.73 -3.18 -2.61
CA THR A 103 1.94 -2.76 -4.00
C THR A 103 3.30 -3.18 -4.51
N ILE A 104 4.38 -2.98 -3.73
CA ILE A 104 5.73 -3.37 -4.17
C ILE A 104 5.85 -4.88 -4.30
N ILE A 105 5.45 -5.64 -3.28
CA ILE A 105 5.57 -7.11 -3.29
C ILE A 105 4.78 -7.70 -4.45
N THR A 106 3.51 -7.32 -4.58
CA THR A 106 2.65 -7.82 -5.67
C THR A 106 3.15 -7.37 -7.04
N GLY A 107 3.69 -6.16 -7.16
CA GLY A 107 4.29 -5.65 -8.40
C GLY A 107 5.54 -6.40 -8.82
N LEU A 108 6.41 -6.75 -7.87
CA LEU A 108 7.57 -7.60 -8.10
C LEU A 108 7.16 -9.01 -8.55
N ILE A 109 6.12 -9.59 -7.92
CA ILE A 109 5.56 -10.87 -8.35
C ILE A 109 5.02 -10.78 -9.77
N VAL A 110 4.28 -9.72 -10.11
CA VAL A 110 3.83 -9.49 -11.49
C VAL A 110 5.02 -9.40 -12.44
N ALA A 111 6.05 -8.64 -12.13
CA ALA A 111 7.23 -8.53 -13.00
C ALA A 111 7.96 -9.85 -13.19
N TYR A 112 8.06 -10.66 -12.13
CA TYR A 112 8.63 -12.01 -12.18
C TYR A 112 7.77 -12.93 -13.06
N LEU A 113 6.46 -12.98 -12.83
CA LEU A 113 5.52 -13.78 -13.61
C LEU A 113 5.37 -13.30 -15.07
N ASN A 114 5.86 -12.11 -15.42
CA ASN A 114 5.86 -11.63 -16.81
C ASN A 114 7.30 -11.55 -17.37
N GLU A 115 8.27 -12.15 -16.69
CA GLU A 115 9.66 -12.33 -17.15
C GLU A 115 10.41 -11.03 -17.47
N TYR A 116 10.00 -9.90 -16.89
CA TYR A 116 10.66 -8.61 -17.11
C TYR A 116 11.36 -8.05 -15.87
N ILE A 117 11.29 -8.74 -14.73
CA ILE A 117 11.85 -8.26 -13.46
C ILE A 117 13.35 -7.91 -13.55
N HIS A 118 14.15 -8.73 -14.23
CA HIS A 118 15.59 -8.50 -14.36
C HIS A 118 15.89 -7.25 -15.19
N TYR A 119 15.15 -7.04 -16.28
CA TYR A 119 15.28 -5.83 -17.11
C TYR A 119 14.84 -4.57 -16.36
N ALA A 120 13.73 -4.65 -15.62
CA ALA A 120 13.23 -3.54 -14.82
C ALA A 120 14.21 -3.17 -13.68
N LEU A 121 14.63 -4.13 -12.86
CA LEU A 121 15.51 -3.84 -11.71
C LEU A 121 16.93 -3.46 -12.14
N SER A 122 17.41 -3.95 -13.28
CA SER A 122 18.71 -3.53 -13.85
C SER A 122 18.65 -2.19 -14.59
N LEU A 123 17.47 -1.55 -14.68
CA LEU A 123 17.27 -0.30 -15.43
C LEU A 123 17.79 -0.38 -16.87
N GLY A 124 17.63 -1.53 -17.52
CA GLY A 124 18.06 -1.75 -18.90
C GLY A 124 19.53 -2.17 -19.07
N LEU A 125 20.33 -2.23 -17.99
CA LEU A 125 21.73 -2.67 -18.07
C LEU A 125 21.88 -4.12 -18.54
N MET A 126 20.86 -4.94 -18.32
CA MET A 126 20.81 -6.34 -18.79
C MET A 126 19.94 -6.50 -20.06
N GLY A 127 19.69 -5.42 -20.79
CA GLY A 127 18.73 -5.36 -21.89
C GLY A 127 17.31 -5.05 -21.42
N GLY A 128 16.34 -5.19 -22.31
CA GLY A 128 14.92 -4.92 -22.05
C GLY A 128 14.31 -3.91 -23.02
N ASP A 129 12.98 -3.89 -23.06
CA ASP A 129 12.23 -2.92 -23.84
C ASP A 129 12.04 -1.60 -23.07
N PRO A 130 11.76 -0.47 -23.76
CA PRO A 130 11.55 0.83 -23.11
C PRO A 130 10.51 0.80 -21.98
N LYS A 131 9.48 -0.06 -22.11
CA LYS A 131 8.46 -0.28 -21.08
C LYS A 131 9.07 -0.86 -19.80
N SER A 132 9.86 -1.92 -19.87
CA SER A 132 10.47 -2.54 -18.68
C SER A 132 11.38 -1.57 -17.95
N ILE A 133 12.17 -0.79 -18.69
CA ILE A 133 13.06 0.25 -18.12
C ILE A 133 12.23 1.31 -17.38
N THR A 134 11.16 1.81 -18.01
CA THR A 134 10.28 2.82 -17.41
C THR A 134 9.60 2.30 -16.14
N ILE A 135 9.13 1.05 -16.14
CA ILE A 135 8.59 0.41 -14.94
C ILE A 135 9.67 0.28 -13.86
N GLY A 136 10.91 -0.06 -14.26
CA GLY A 136 12.07 -0.16 -13.38
C GLY A 136 12.34 1.09 -12.57
N VAL A 137 12.25 2.28 -13.19
CA VAL A 137 12.39 3.57 -12.50
C VAL A 137 11.33 3.69 -11.40
N GLY A 138 10.06 3.44 -11.73
CA GLY A 138 8.98 3.48 -10.74
C GLY A 138 9.14 2.45 -9.62
N MET A 139 9.62 1.24 -9.93
CA MET A 139 9.91 0.19 -8.95
C MET A 139 10.98 0.64 -7.95
N TRP A 140 12.09 1.22 -8.43
CA TRP A 140 13.16 1.69 -7.54
C TRP A 140 12.71 2.82 -6.64
N LEU A 141 11.97 3.81 -7.17
CA LEU A 141 11.39 4.87 -6.36
C LEU A 141 10.47 4.30 -5.27
N GLY A 142 9.63 3.32 -5.63
CA GLY A 142 8.78 2.62 -4.67
C GLY A 142 9.55 1.87 -3.59
N ILE A 143 10.57 1.10 -3.97
CA ILE A 143 11.42 0.33 -3.06
C ILE A 143 12.15 1.25 -2.08
N ILE A 144 12.77 2.32 -2.57
CA ILE A 144 13.47 3.31 -1.75
C ILE A 144 12.50 3.96 -0.77
N MET A 145 11.30 4.35 -1.24
CA MET A 145 10.29 4.94 -0.36
C MET A 145 9.78 3.95 0.68
N ALA A 146 9.55 2.69 0.33
CA ALA A 146 9.17 1.68 1.33
C ALA A 146 10.28 1.46 2.35
N TYR A 147 11.55 1.40 1.92
CA TYR A 147 12.67 1.33 2.86
C TYR A 147 12.66 2.53 3.83
N ASN A 148 12.54 3.76 3.33
CA ASN A 148 12.45 4.97 4.15
C ASN A 148 11.28 4.91 5.14
N VAL A 149 10.12 4.46 4.67
CA VAL A 149 8.91 4.33 5.49
C VAL A 149 9.12 3.36 6.65
N TRP A 150 9.67 2.18 6.38
CA TRP A 150 9.79 1.12 7.38
C TRP A 150 10.99 1.33 8.32
N MET A 151 12.09 1.89 7.82
CA MET A 151 13.35 1.99 8.56
C MET A 151 13.56 3.37 9.20
N VAL A 152 13.00 4.44 8.62
CA VAL A 152 13.18 5.81 9.11
C VAL A 152 11.88 6.38 9.65
N ILE A 153 10.85 6.48 8.83
CA ILE A 153 9.61 7.19 9.19
C ILE A 153 8.89 6.46 10.33
N TRP A 154 8.64 5.16 10.21
CA TRP A 154 7.85 4.43 11.20
C TRP A 154 8.49 4.37 12.60
N PRO A 155 9.79 4.09 12.77
CA PRO A 155 10.44 4.17 14.07
C PRO A 155 10.31 5.55 14.72
N ASN A 156 10.46 6.62 13.94
CA ASN A 156 10.31 7.99 14.42
C ASN A 156 8.84 8.35 14.71
N GLN A 157 7.89 7.88 13.91
CA GLN A 157 6.45 8.04 14.17
C GLN A 157 6.02 7.36 15.47
N LYS A 158 6.55 6.17 15.78
CA LYS A 158 6.27 5.49 17.07
C LYS A 158 6.66 6.36 18.27
N LYS A 159 7.81 7.03 18.20
CA LYS A 159 8.27 7.97 19.24
C LYS A 159 7.40 9.24 19.26
N ALA A 160 7.17 9.85 18.10
CA ALA A 160 6.39 11.07 17.96
C ALA A 160 4.93 10.93 18.42
N LEU A 161 4.31 9.78 18.16
CA LEU A 161 2.94 9.47 18.56
C LEU A 161 2.83 9.00 20.02
N GLY A 162 3.96 8.77 20.71
CA GLY A 162 3.99 8.29 22.09
C GLY A 162 3.65 6.80 22.24
N ILE A 163 3.79 6.01 21.17
CA ILE A 163 3.74 4.54 21.23
C ILE A 163 4.96 4.02 22.00
N ILE A 164 6.10 4.68 21.82
CA ILE A 164 7.31 4.51 22.62
C ILE A 164 7.50 5.77 23.46
N ASN A 165 7.62 5.61 24.77
CA ASN A 165 7.88 6.72 25.68
C ASN A 165 9.33 7.20 25.50
N VAL A 166 9.48 8.45 25.10
CA VAL A 166 10.75 9.19 24.99
C VAL A 166 10.58 10.57 25.60
N ASP A 167 11.67 11.26 25.90
CA ASP A 167 11.63 12.63 26.42
C ASP A 167 11.05 13.61 25.39
N LYS A 168 10.73 14.83 25.86
CA LYS A 168 10.06 15.84 25.01
C LYS A 168 10.91 16.28 23.82
N ASP A 169 12.23 16.36 23.98
CA ASP A 169 13.12 16.85 22.93
C ASP A 169 13.32 15.77 21.85
N GLU A 170 13.50 14.51 22.24
CA GLU A 170 13.55 13.39 21.30
C GLU A 170 12.22 13.21 20.56
N LYS A 171 11.09 13.44 21.22
CA LYS A 171 9.76 13.40 20.60
C LYS A 171 9.63 14.43 19.48
N ALA A 172 10.04 15.68 19.73
CA ALA A 172 10.00 16.75 18.74
C ALA A 172 10.95 16.48 17.55
N LYS A 173 12.17 16.00 17.83
CA LYS A 173 13.15 15.63 16.80
C LYS A 173 12.67 14.47 15.93
N SER A 174 12.03 13.46 16.55
CA SER A 174 11.46 12.33 15.84
C SER A 174 10.28 12.76 14.96
N ALA A 175 9.41 13.66 15.45
CA ALA A 175 8.31 14.20 14.66
C ALA A 175 8.81 14.94 13.41
N ARG A 176 9.84 15.79 13.57
CA ARG A 176 10.48 16.50 12.45
C ARG A 176 11.11 15.54 11.44
N THR A 177 11.82 14.52 11.92
CA THR A 177 12.47 13.52 11.06
C THR A 177 11.43 12.72 10.27
N ALA A 178 10.36 12.26 10.93
CA ALA A 178 9.27 11.58 10.25
C ALA A 178 8.69 12.46 9.13
N MET A 179 8.44 13.74 9.40
CA MET A 179 7.88 14.70 8.43
C MET A 179 8.80 14.95 7.22
N LEU A 180 10.11 15.12 7.42
CA LEU A 180 11.06 15.44 6.34
C LEU A 180 11.28 14.29 5.36
N PHE A 181 11.08 13.05 5.81
CA PHE A 181 11.23 11.85 4.99
C PHE A 181 9.90 11.35 4.41
N SER A 182 8.78 12.03 4.72
CA SER A 182 7.42 11.72 4.28
C SER A 182 7.18 12.11 2.82
#